data_AF-A0A321LC78-F1
#
_entry.id   AF-A0A321LC78-F1
#
_cell.length_a   1.000
_cell.length_b   1.000
_cell.length_c   1.000
_cell.angle_alpha   90.00
_cell.angle_beta   90.00
_cell.angle_gamma   90.00
#
_symmetry.space_group_name_H-M   'P 1'
#
loop_
_entity.id
_entity.type
_entity.pdbx_description
1 polymer ?
#
loop_
_entity_poly.entity_id
_entity_poly.type
_entity_poly.pdbx_seq_one_letter_code
_entity_poly.pdbx_strand_id
1 'polypeptide(L)' 'FKHVKELSDEILGYLADRNLNPIRYTWNAKGENILRKIQRAKQALPV' A
#
# COMPACT_ATOMS: atom_id res chain seq x y z
N PHE A 1 13.72 12.38 -23.46
CA PHE A 1 13.66 11.81 -22.09
C PHE A 1 14.63 12.51 -21.13
N LYS A 2 14.51 13.82 -20.89
CA LYS A 2 15.39 14.52 -19.92
C LYS A 2 15.08 14.20 -18.45
N HIS A 3 13.85 13.78 -18.16
CA HIS A 3 13.34 13.66 -16.80
C HIS A 3 13.41 12.25 -16.18
N VAL A 4 13.83 11.23 -16.93
CA VAL A 4 13.85 9.85 -16.42
C VAL A 4 14.99 9.65 -15.41
N LYS A 5 16.18 10.20 -15.70
CA LYS A 5 17.32 10.11 -14.79
C LYS A 5 17.06 10.91 -13.51
N GLU A 6 16.57 12.14 -13.66
CA GLU A 6 16.17 13.02 -12.55
C GLU A 6 15.15 12.34 -11.63
N LEU A 7 14.07 11.78 -12.19
CA LEU A 7 13.09 11.01 -11.44
C LEU A 7 13.71 9.79 -10.72
N SER A 8 14.61 9.07 -11.39
CA SER A 8 15.26 7.90 -10.79
C SER A 8 16.14 8.29 -9.60
N ASP A 9 16.90 9.37 -9.74
CA ASP A 9 17.76 9.90 -8.67
C ASP A 9 16.92 10.37 -7.48
N GLU A 10 15.79 11.06 -7.73
CA GLU A 10 14.85 11.49 -6.69
C GLU A 10 14.21 10.32 -5.94
N ILE A 11 13.78 9.27 -6.65
CA ILE A 11 13.21 8.07 -6.03
C ILE A 11 14.23 7.41 -5.11
N LEU A 12 15.49 7.27 -5.57
CA LEU A 12 16.55 6.66 -4.78
C LEU A 12 16.88 7.49 -3.53
N GLY A 13 16.92 8.82 -3.65
CA GLY A 13 17.10 9.72 -2.51
C GLY A 13 15.98 9.57 -1.49
N TYR A 14 14.72 9.61 -1.95
CA TYR A 14 13.55 9.40 -1.09
C TYR A 14 13.61 8.06 -0.34
N LEU A 15 13.99 6.97 -1.02
CA LEU A 15 14.10 5.65 -0.40
C LEU A 15 15.22 5.59 0.64
N ALA A 16 16.37 6.24 0.40
CA ALA A 16 17.47 6.30 1.37
C ALA A 16 17.03 7.00 2.66
N ASP A 17 16.40 8.17 2.54
CA ASP A 17 15.85 8.92 3.69
C ASP A 17 14.79 8.11 4.45
N ARG A 18 13.94 7.40 3.71
CA ARG A 18 12.89 6.55 4.29
C ARG A 18 13.42 5.31 4.99
N ASN A 19 14.51 4.73 4.49
CA ASN A 19 15.17 3.60 5.11
C ASN A 19 15.87 3.99 6.41
N LEU A 20 16.39 5.22 6.51
CA LEU A 20 16.92 5.77 7.77
C LEU A 20 15.82 6.01 8.81
N ASN A 21 14.60 6.36 8.36
CA ASN A 21 13.45 6.63 9.21
C ASN A 21 12.24 5.76 8.80
N PRO A 22 12.28 4.45 9.06
CA PRO A 22 11.24 3.55 8.61
C PRO A 22 9.92 3.90 9.29
N ILE A 23 8.88 4.15 8.49
CA ILE A 23 7.52 4.24 9.04
C ILE A 23 6.94 2.85 9.12
N ARG A 24 6.61 2.46 10.35
CA ARG A 24 5.91 1.21 10.64
C ARG A 24 4.56 1.22 9.95
N TYR A 25 4.41 0.35 8.96
CA TYR A 25 3.08 0.02 8.45
C TYR A 25 2.30 -0.73 9.53
N THR A 26 1.24 -0.10 10.04
CA THR A 26 0.31 -0.73 10.98
C THR A 26 -1.00 -0.96 10.25
N TRP A 27 -1.46 -2.20 10.28
CA TRP A 27 -2.76 -2.54 9.72
C TRP A 27 -3.88 -1.93 10.58
N ASN A 28 -4.55 -0.91 10.05
CA ASN A 28 -5.61 -0.17 10.76
C ASN A 28 -7.01 -0.75 10.56
N ALA A 29 -7.19 -1.65 9.59
CA ALA A 29 -8.51 -2.20 9.31
C ALA A 29 -8.89 -3.23 10.39
N LYS A 30 -10.02 -2.99 11.06
CA LYS A 30 -10.61 -3.99 11.97
C LYS A 30 -10.87 -5.28 11.19
N GLY A 31 -10.42 -6.43 11.71
CA GLY A 31 -10.66 -7.73 11.10
C GLY A 31 -12.14 -7.98 10.82
N GLU A 32 -13.02 -7.49 11.68
CA GLU A 32 -14.47 -7.52 11.51
C GLU A 32 -14.94 -6.90 10.17
N ASN A 33 -14.36 -5.77 9.77
CA ASN A 33 -14.72 -5.11 8.51
C ASN A 33 -14.30 -5.95 7.30
N ILE A 34 -13.16 -6.63 7.39
CA ILE A 34 -12.67 -7.55 6.35
C ILE A 34 -13.62 -8.73 6.22
N LEU A 35 -13.96 -9.36 7.34
CA LEU A 35 -14.90 -10.50 7.36
C LEU A 35 -16.27 -10.11 6.82
N ARG A 36 -16.78 -8.92 7.18
CA ARG A 36 -18.04 -8.39 6.66
C ARG A 36 -17.99 -8.18 5.15
N LYS A 37 -16.86 -7.68 4.61
CA LYS A 37 -16.67 -7.52 3.15
C LYS A 37 -16.64 -8.88 2.44
N ILE A 38 -15.94 -9.87 3.01
CA ILE A 38 -15.90 -11.24 2.48
C ILE A 38 -17.31 -11.85 2.47
N GLN A 39 -18.06 -11.70 3.56
CA GLN A 39 -19.42 -12.24 3.67
C GLN A 39 -20.35 -11.64 2.62
N ARG A 40 -20.32 -10.32 2.43
CA ARG A 40 -21.10 -9.65 1.38
C ARG A 40 -20.75 -10.17 -0.02
N ALA A 41 -19.46 -10.37 -0.30
CA ALA A 41 -19.02 -10.91 -1.58
C ALA A 41 -19.54 -12.33 -1.79
N LYS A 42 -19.49 -13.19 -0.76
CA LYS A 42 -20.04 -14.55 -0.82
C LYS A 42 -21.55 -14.57 -1.09
N GLN A 43 -22.29 -13.64 -0.50
CA GLN A 43 -23.75 -13.52 -0.69
C GLN A 43 -24.15 -13.01 -2.09
N ALA A 44 -23.26 -12.27 -2.75
CA ALA A 44 -23.49 -11.76 -4.10
C ALA A 44 -23.09 -12.76 -5.20
N LEU A 45 -22.45 -13.88 -4.85
CA LEU A 45 -22.15 -14.93 -5.81
C LEU A 45 -23.46 -15.65 -6.20
N PRO A 46 -23.79 -15.74 -7.49
CA PRO A 46 -24.91 -16.56 -7.94
C PRO A 46 -24.62 -18.04 -7.66
N VAL A 47 -25.68 -18.80 -7.37
CA VAL A 47 -25.65 -20.25 -7.17
C VAL A 47 -25.40 -20.97 -8.49
#